data_AF-A0A963BQ88-F1
#
_entry.id   AF-A0A963BQ88-F1
#
_cell.length_a   1.000
_cell.length_b   1.000
_cell.length_c   1.000
_cell.angle_alpha   90.00
_cell.angle_beta   90.00
_cell.angle_gamma   90.00
#
_symmetry.space_group_name_H-M   'P 1'
#
loop_
_entity.id
_entity.type
_entity.pdbx_description
1 polymer ?
#
loop_
_entity_poly.entity_id
_entity_poly.type
_entity_poly.pdbx_seq_one_letter_code
_entity_poly.pdbx_strand_id
1 'polypeptide(L)'
;HTNSYDEALALPTDTSARIARNTQLVIQEETGITKVIDPLAGSYYVESLTNEMVKEALKLIDEVEELGGMTKAVASGMPKLRIEEAAAMRQARIDRGDEVIVGVNKYQLKEEPEIDVLNIDNSAVRDSQVARLQRVRASRDEAACQKALDALTDAAEHNTGNLLALAVDAARVRATVGEISYALEKCYSRHKAVTRSISGVYGSAFAGDEGFAKIRSDVDAFAKEQGRRPRMLVVKMGQDGHDRGAKVIATAFADIGFDVDIGPLFQTPAEAARQAAENDVHVVGVSSQAAGHKTLVPQLIQALKDEGAGEIMVICGGVIPPQDYAGLRAAGVAAVYGPGTNIPVAAAEMLQLMRERAA
;
A
#
# COMPACT_ATOMS: atom_id res chain seq x y z
N HIS A 1 -19.06 2.46 10.32
CA HIS A 1 -18.47 1.27 9.69
C HIS A 1 -17.62 0.58 10.74
N THR A 2 -17.76 -0.73 10.89
CA THR A 2 -16.96 -1.57 11.80
C THR A 2 -16.25 -2.60 10.94
N ASN A 3 -14.93 -2.70 11.10
CA ASN A 3 -14.13 -3.64 10.33
C ASN A 3 -14.39 -5.08 10.79
N SER A 4 -14.08 -6.05 9.92
CA SER A 4 -14.12 -7.47 10.27
C SER A 4 -12.77 -7.89 10.85
N TYR A 5 -12.75 -8.92 11.71
CA TYR A 5 -11.52 -9.31 12.43
C TYR A 5 -10.43 -9.89 11.52
N ASP A 6 -10.78 -10.30 10.30
CA ASP A 6 -9.94 -10.89 9.26
C ASP A 6 -9.40 -9.86 8.24
N GLU A 7 -9.61 -8.56 8.46
CA GLU A 7 -9.22 -7.46 7.55
C GLU A 7 -7.72 -7.43 7.22
N ALA A 8 -6.87 -7.85 8.17
CA ALA A 8 -5.42 -7.89 7.96
C ALA A 8 -4.97 -9.06 7.06
N LEU A 9 -5.87 -9.95 6.67
CA LEU A 9 -5.59 -11.16 5.90
C LEU A 9 -6.33 -11.18 4.56
N ALA A 10 -7.61 -10.84 4.55
CA ALA A 10 -8.46 -10.92 3.35
C ALA A 10 -9.71 -10.04 3.45
N LEU A 11 -10.58 -10.16 2.45
CA LEU A 11 -11.93 -9.60 2.51
C LEU A 11 -12.81 -10.40 3.50
N PRO A 12 -13.84 -9.76 4.09
CA PRO A 12 -14.68 -10.40 5.09
C PRO A 12 -15.38 -11.66 4.59
N THR A 13 -15.42 -12.69 5.43
CA THR A 13 -16.36 -13.83 5.32
C THR A 13 -17.74 -13.45 5.86
N ASP A 14 -18.76 -14.27 5.60
CA ASP A 14 -20.10 -14.07 6.19
C ASP A 14 -20.06 -14.06 7.72
N THR A 15 -19.21 -14.89 8.32
CA THR A 15 -19.04 -14.97 9.78
C THR A 15 -18.41 -13.70 10.34
N SER A 16 -17.29 -13.25 9.75
CA SER A 16 -16.59 -12.07 10.24
C SER A 16 -17.38 -10.77 9.99
N ALA A 17 -18.04 -10.66 8.84
CA ALA A 17 -18.96 -9.56 8.53
C ALA A 17 -20.18 -9.53 9.47
N ARG A 18 -20.71 -10.70 9.84
CA ARG A 18 -21.79 -10.82 10.84
C ARG A 18 -21.34 -10.28 12.19
N ILE A 19 -20.14 -10.64 12.66
CA ILE A 19 -19.59 -10.13 13.91
C ILE A 19 -19.43 -8.61 13.83
N ALA A 20 -18.80 -8.11 12.76
CA ALA A 20 -18.59 -6.68 12.56
C ALA A 20 -19.90 -5.88 12.61
N ARG A 21 -20.95 -6.34 11.90
CA ARG A 21 -22.28 -5.73 11.96
C ARG A 21 -22.88 -5.82 13.36
N ASN A 22 -22.85 -7.00 13.98
CA ASN A 22 -23.46 -7.24 15.27
C ASN A 22 -22.82 -6.40 16.38
N THR A 23 -21.53 -6.05 16.28
CA THR A 23 -20.90 -5.06 17.19
C THR A 23 -21.69 -3.76 17.24
N GLN A 24 -22.14 -3.24 16.09
CA GLN A 24 -22.97 -2.02 16.06
C GLN A 24 -24.38 -2.27 16.61
N LEU A 25 -24.98 -3.43 16.33
CA LEU A 25 -26.31 -3.79 16.85
C LEU A 25 -26.32 -3.91 18.37
N VAL A 26 -25.33 -4.58 18.96
CA VAL A 26 -25.19 -4.68 20.43
C VAL A 26 -25.04 -3.30 21.05
N ILE A 27 -24.21 -2.43 20.46
CA ILE A 27 -24.06 -1.04 20.92
C ILE A 27 -25.42 -0.32 20.89
N GLN A 28 -26.19 -0.46 19.81
CA GLN A 28 -27.47 0.22 19.64
C GLN A 28 -28.57 -0.31 20.57
N GLU A 29 -28.70 -1.62 20.68
CA GLU A 29 -29.87 -2.28 21.27
C GLU A 29 -29.66 -2.70 22.73
N GLU A 30 -28.42 -2.98 23.15
CA GLU A 30 -28.16 -3.60 24.46
C GLU A 30 -27.40 -2.67 25.42
N THR A 31 -26.44 -1.88 24.95
CA THR A 31 -25.56 -1.10 25.85
C THR A 31 -26.26 0.09 26.53
N GLY A 32 -27.36 0.57 25.94
CA GLY A 32 -28.05 1.77 26.39
C GLY A 32 -27.32 3.10 26.13
N ILE A 33 -26.17 3.09 25.45
CA ILE A 33 -25.36 4.30 25.19
C ILE A 33 -26.10 5.35 24.36
N THR A 34 -27.10 4.94 23.58
CA THR A 34 -27.94 5.81 22.74
C THR A 34 -28.99 6.60 23.51
N LYS A 35 -29.17 6.33 24.82
CA LYS A 35 -30.22 6.95 25.65
C LYS A 35 -29.88 8.36 26.14
N VAL A 36 -28.62 8.78 26.04
CA VAL A 36 -28.14 10.10 26.49
C VAL A 36 -27.34 10.75 25.37
N ILE A 37 -27.63 12.02 25.08
CA ILE A 37 -26.87 12.81 24.09
C ILE A 37 -25.55 13.21 24.75
N ASP A 38 -24.44 12.94 24.05
CA ASP A 38 -23.08 13.25 24.49
C ASP A 38 -22.78 12.85 25.95
N PRO A 39 -22.79 11.54 26.28
CA PRO A 39 -22.69 11.07 27.66
C PRO A 39 -21.35 11.42 28.35
N LEU A 40 -20.37 11.94 27.61
CA LEU A 40 -19.07 12.36 28.14
C LEU A 40 -18.99 13.88 28.41
N ALA A 41 -20.02 14.65 28.05
CA ALA A 41 -20.08 16.09 28.27
C ALA A 41 -19.83 16.44 29.75
N GLY A 42 -18.92 17.39 29.99
CA GLY A 42 -18.53 17.82 31.33
C GLY A 42 -17.47 16.94 32.00
N SER A 43 -17.01 15.85 31.38
CA SER A 43 -15.84 15.11 31.85
C SER A 43 -14.59 15.98 31.73
N TYR A 44 -13.96 16.34 32.87
CA TYR A 44 -12.79 17.23 32.89
C TYR A 44 -11.67 16.77 31.94
N TYR A 45 -11.43 15.46 31.86
CA TYR A 45 -10.41 14.90 30.96
C TYR A 45 -10.80 15.03 29.49
N VAL A 46 -12.02 14.64 29.12
CA VAL A 46 -12.49 14.66 27.73
C VAL A 46 -12.61 16.09 27.22
N GLU A 47 -13.09 17.01 28.06
CA GLU A 47 -13.22 18.42 27.69
C GLU A 47 -11.84 19.07 27.48
N SER A 48 -10.86 18.80 28.36
CA SER A 48 -9.49 19.30 28.19
C SER A 48 -8.86 18.75 26.92
N LEU A 49 -8.98 17.43 26.69
CA LEU A 49 -8.43 16.78 25.51
C LEU A 49 -9.08 17.27 24.21
N THR A 50 -10.40 17.51 24.23
CA THR A 50 -11.13 18.10 23.12
C THR A 50 -10.58 19.48 22.77
N ASN A 51 -10.40 20.34 23.78
CA ASN A 51 -9.86 21.69 23.59
C ASN A 51 -8.41 21.67 23.07
N GLU A 52 -7.57 20.77 23.58
CA GLU A 52 -6.20 20.58 23.09
C GLU A 52 -6.19 20.12 21.62
N MET A 53 -7.01 19.14 21.25
CA MET A 53 -7.12 18.66 19.87
C MET A 53 -7.59 19.76 18.92
N VAL A 54 -8.59 20.56 19.31
CA VAL A 54 -9.06 21.71 18.52
C VAL A 54 -7.95 22.73 18.31
N LYS A 55 -7.20 23.08 19.37
CA LYS A 55 -6.07 24.03 19.27
C LYS A 55 -4.98 23.53 18.32
N GLU A 56 -4.56 22.28 18.43
CA GLU A 56 -3.52 21.73 17.54
C GLU A 56 -4.03 21.56 16.10
N ALA A 57 -5.29 21.16 15.91
CA ALA A 57 -5.88 21.06 14.58
C ALA A 57 -6.01 22.43 13.90
N LEU A 58 -6.40 23.47 14.63
CA LEU A 58 -6.50 24.83 14.08
C LEU A 58 -5.15 25.37 13.63
N LYS A 59 -4.05 25.11 14.36
CA LYS A 59 -2.70 25.49 13.90
C LYS A 59 -2.37 24.87 12.53
N LEU A 60 -2.71 23.60 12.33
CA LEU A 60 -2.49 22.91 11.06
C LEU A 60 -3.38 23.46 9.94
N ILE A 61 -4.62 23.84 10.26
CA ILE A 61 -5.53 24.49 9.31
C ILE A 61 -4.98 25.86 8.91
N ASP A 62 -4.57 26.68 9.87
CA ASP A 62 -4.01 28.00 9.62
C ASP A 62 -2.75 27.92 8.73
N GLU A 63 -1.86 26.96 9.00
CA GLU A 63 -0.68 26.70 8.14
C GLU A 63 -1.07 26.33 6.70
N VAL A 64 -2.12 25.51 6.52
CA VAL A 64 -2.63 25.15 5.19
C VAL A 64 -3.24 26.35 4.47
N GLU A 65 -3.98 27.21 5.19
CA GLU A 65 -4.56 28.43 4.64
C GLU A 65 -3.47 29.45 4.26
N GLU A 66 -2.41 29.60 5.05
CA GLU A 66 -1.23 30.43 4.73
C GLU A 66 -0.50 29.96 3.46
N LEU A 67 -0.47 28.64 3.21
CA LEU A 67 0.06 28.06 1.96
C LEU A 67 -0.88 28.28 0.76
N GLY A 68 -2.06 28.86 0.97
CA GLY A 68 -3.08 29.13 -0.04
C GLY A 68 -4.02 27.95 -0.29
N GLY A 69 -4.30 27.18 0.76
CA GLY A 69 -5.31 26.12 0.80
C GLY A 69 -4.78 24.73 0.48
N MET A 70 -5.61 23.71 0.77
CA MET A 70 -5.20 22.30 0.74
C MET A 70 -4.75 21.81 -0.64
N THR A 71 -5.28 22.37 -1.74
CA THR A 71 -4.83 22.02 -3.10
C THR A 71 -3.35 22.33 -3.30
N LYS A 72 -2.89 23.51 -2.84
CA LYS A 72 -1.46 23.89 -2.91
C LYS A 72 -0.61 23.08 -1.94
N ALA A 73 -1.12 22.82 -0.73
CA ALA A 73 -0.43 21.98 0.24
C ALA A 73 -0.23 20.54 -0.26
N VAL A 74 -1.23 19.92 -0.88
CA VAL A 74 -1.12 18.59 -1.48
C VAL A 74 -0.13 18.60 -2.64
N ALA A 75 -0.20 19.61 -3.52
CA ALA A 75 0.75 19.75 -4.63
C ALA A 75 2.19 19.97 -4.15
N SER A 76 2.39 20.62 -3.00
CA SER A 76 3.72 20.79 -2.38
C SER A 76 4.25 19.49 -1.77
N GLY A 77 3.40 18.50 -1.52
CA GLY A 77 3.74 17.21 -0.89
C GLY A 77 3.82 17.25 0.64
N MET A 78 3.59 18.42 1.28
CA MET A 78 3.73 18.58 2.73
C MET A 78 2.84 17.62 3.55
N PRO A 79 1.53 17.48 3.26
CA PRO A 79 0.67 16.62 4.07
C PRO A 79 1.10 15.15 4.02
N LYS A 80 1.48 14.68 2.83
CA LYS A 80 1.93 13.29 2.62
C LYS A 80 3.21 13.00 3.40
N LEU A 81 4.20 13.91 3.38
CA LEU A 81 5.44 13.76 4.13
C LEU A 81 5.19 13.67 5.64
N ARG A 82 4.37 14.54 6.21
CA ARG A 82 4.06 14.51 7.66
C ARG A 82 3.34 13.23 8.10
N ILE A 83 2.43 12.71 7.26
CA ILE A 83 1.77 11.43 7.52
C ILE A 83 2.78 10.29 7.49
N GLU A 84 3.74 10.33 6.57
CA GLU A 84 4.81 9.34 6.46
C GLU A 84 5.78 9.40 7.66
N GLU A 85 6.13 10.60 8.14
CA GLU A 85 6.92 10.79 9.36
C GLU A 85 6.22 10.19 10.58
N ALA A 86 4.93 10.47 10.75
CA ALA A 86 4.12 9.89 11.81
C ALA A 86 4.05 8.37 11.71
N ALA A 87 3.95 7.81 10.50
CA ALA A 87 3.96 6.38 10.26
C ALA A 87 5.30 5.72 10.62
N ALA A 88 6.43 6.34 10.27
CA ALA A 88 7.76 5.85 10.61
C ALA A 88 8.02 5.90 12.11
N MET A 89 7.68 7.01 12.79
CA MET A 89 7.79 7.12 14.25
C MET A 89 6.94 6.07 14.96
N ARG A 90 5.70 5.85 14.49
CA ARG A 90 4.82 4.83 15.06
C ARG A 90 5.38 3.43 14.86
N GLN A 91 5.90 3.12 13.66
CA GLN A 91 6.51 1.81 13.42
C GLN A 91 7.70 1.58 14.34
N ALA A 92 8.56 2.58 14.54
CA ALA A 92 9.69 2.46 15.46
C ALA A 92 9.24 2.16 16.91
N ARG A 93 8.18 2.81 17.40
CA ARG A 93 7.62 2.50 18.73
C ARG A 93 7.09 1.08 18.84
N ILE A 94 6.45 0.57 17.79
CA ILE A 94 5.94 -0.81 17.74
C ILE A 94 7.11 -1.80 17.74
N ASP A 95 8.11 -1.56 16.89
CA ASP A 95 9.27 -2.46 16.71
C ASP A 95 10.19 -2.47 17.93
N ARG A 96 10.21 -1.37 18.71
CA ARG A 96 10.90 -1.29 20.02
C ARG A 96 10.09 -1.87 21.18
N GLY A 97 8.80 -2.12 20.99
CA GLY A 97 7.89 -2.57 22.05
C GLY A 97 7.42 -1.47 22.99
N ASP A 98 7.70 -0.19 22.70
CA ASP A 98 7.18 0.97 23.42
C ASP A 98 5.65 1.10 23.23
N GLU A 99 5.17 0.79 22.01
CA GLU A 99 3.75 0.66 21.69
C GLU A 99 3.38 -0.83 21.62
N VAL A 100 2.61 -1.32 22.60
CA VAL A 100 2.24 -2.74 22.70
C VAL A 100 1.07 -3.05 21.77
N ILE A 101 1.26 -4.06 20.93
CA ILE A 101 0.20 -4.70 20.13
C ILE A 101 0.10 -6.16 20.57
N VAL A 102 -0.98 -6.48 21.28
CA VAL A 102 -1.26 -7.82 21.82
C VAL A 102 -1.34 -8.83 20.69
N GLY A 103 -0.62 -9.95 20.83
CA GLY A 103 -0.52 -11.00 19.83
C GLY A 103 0.53 -10.74 18.75
N VAL A 104 1.04 -9.51 18.62
CA VAL A 104 2.01 -9.15 17.57
C VAL A 104 3.41 -8.95 18.14
N ASN A 105 3.63 -7.99 19.04
CA ASN A 105 4.96 -7.76 19.66
C ASN A 105 5.02 -8.17 21.13
N LYS A 106 3.87 -8.50 21.74
CA LYS A 106 3.78 -8.99 23.11
C LYS A 106 2.64 -9.99 23.24
N TYR A 107 2.84 -11.00 24.09
CA TYR A 107 1.88 -12.09 24.30
C TYR A 107 1.58 -12.87 23.00
N GLN A 108 2.61 -13.10 22.20
CA GLN A 108 2.53 -13.87 20.95
C GLN A 108 2.13 -15.32 21.23
N LEU A 109 1.30 -15.88 20.34
CA LEU A 109 1.03 -17.30 20.33
C LEU A 109 2.25 -18.05 19.76
N LYS A 110 2.44 -19.30 20.20
CA LYS A 110 3.47 -20.17 19.61
C LYS A 110 3.08 -20.61 18.20
N GLU A 111 1.78 -20.84 18.01
CA GLU A 111 1.18 -21.28 16.76
C GLU A 111 -0.09 -20.45 16.56
N GLU A 112 -0.21 -19.83 15.39
CA GLU A 112 -1.41 -19.06 15.02
C GLU A 112 -2.51 -20.02 14.53
N PRO A 113 -3.78 -19.82 14.92
CA PRO A 113 -4.87 -20.63 14.43
C PRO A 113 -5.10 -20.39 12.94
N GLU A 114 -5.52 -21.43 12.22
CA GLU A 114 -5.98 -21.27 10.85
C GLU A 114 -7.26 -20.42 10.82
N ILE A 115 -7.23 -19.37 10.00
CA ILE A 115 -8.40 -18.51 9.75
C ILE A 115 -8.88 -18.81 8.34
N ASP A 116 -10.16 -19.14 8.22
CA ASP A 116 -10.81 -19.23 6.92
C ASP A 116 -10.88 -17.83 6.29
N VAL A 117 -10.24 -17.69 5.13
CA VAL A 117 -10.16 -16.41 4.42
C VAL A 117 -10.83 -16.52 3.07
N LEU A 118 -11.53 -15.47 2.68
CA LEU A 118 -12.19 -15.42 1.39
C LEU A 118 -11.16 -15.39 0.25
N ASN A 119 -11.06 -16.49 -0.48
CA ASN A 119 -10.23 -16.59 -1.68
C ASN A 119 -11.05 -16.26 -2.94
N ILE A 120 -10.59 -15.29 -3.73
CA ILE A 120 -11.24 -14.88 -4.98
C ILE A 120 -10.45 -15.45 -6.16
N ASP A 121 -11.13 -16.23 -7.01
CA ASP A 121 -10.58 -16.65 -8.29
C ASP A 121 -10.62 -15.49 -9.30
N ASN A 122 -9.52 -14.74 -9.33
CA ASN A 122 -9.34 -13.61 -10.25
C ASN A 122 -9.39 -14.02 -11.73
N SER A 123 -9.06 -15.27 -12.08
CA SER A 123 -9.11 -15.73 -13.47
C SER A 123 -10.57 -15.88 -13.92
N ALA A 124 -11.39 -16.56 -13.12
CA ALA A 124 -12.82 -16.70 -13.40
C ALA A 124 -13.54 -15.35 -13.47
N VAL A 125 -13.23 -14.42 -12.55
CA VAL A 125 -13.79 -13.07 -12.55
C VAL A 125 -13.38 -12.31 -13.82
N ARG A 126 -12.09 -12.30 -14.16
CA ARG A 126 -11.58 -11.63 -15.35
C ARG A 126 -12.26 -12.15 -16.62
N ASP A 127 -12.30 -13.47 -16.80
CA ASP A 127 -12.82 -14.08 -18.01
C ASP A 127 -14.33 -13.80 -18.17
N SER A 128 -15.08 -13.82 -17.07
CA SER A 128 -16.49 -13.39 -17.01
C SER A 128 -16.67 -11.92 -17.42
N GLN A 129 -15.84 -11.01 -16.90
CA GLN A 129 -15.91 -9.58 -17.26
C GLN A 129 -15.52 -9.34 -18.71
N VAL A 130 -14.51 -10.02 -19.25
CA VAL A 130 -14.12 -9.94 -20.67
C VAL A 130 -15.27 -10.38 -21.56
N ALA A 131 -15.91 -11.52 -21.26
CA ALA A 131 -17.08 -12.00 -22.01
C ALA A 131 -18.26 -11.02 -21.92
N ARG A 132 -18.47 -10.37 -20.77
CA ARG A 132 -19.48 -9.31 -20.63
C ARG A 132 -19.16 -8.09 -21.49
N LEU A 133 -17.91 -7.62 -21.49
CA LEU A 133 -17.48 -6.48 -22.30
C LEU A 133 -17.64 -6.75 -23.79
N GLN A 134 -17.26 -7.96 -24.25
CA GLN A 134 -17.46 -8.38 -25.64
C GLN A 134 -18.94 -8.33 -26.04
N ARG A 135 -19.84 -8.86 -25.20
CA ARG A 135 -21.29 -8.81 -25.45
C ARG A 135 -21.81 -7.38 -25.50
N VAL A 136 -21.43 -6.54 -24.54
CA VAL A 136 -21.86 -5.13 -24.49
C VAL A 136 -21.43 -4.40 -25.76
N ARG A 137 -20.16 -4.51 -26.15
CA ARG A 137 -19.63 -3.89 -27.37
C ARG A 137 -20.28 -4.40 -28.64
N ALA A 138 -20.57 -5.71 -28.73
CA ALA A 138 -21.22 -6.28 -29.90
C ALA A 138 -22.70 -5.87 -30.04
N SER A 139 -23.38 -5.57 -28.93
CA SER A 139 -24.83 -5.28 -28.91
C SER A 139 -25.20 -3.79 -28.90
N ARG A 140 -24.24 -2.89 -28.63
CA ARG A 140 -24.53 -1.46 -28.48
C ARG A 140 -24.63 -0.76 -29.84
N ASP A 141 -25.29 0.40 -29.85
CA ASP A 141 -25.18 1.34 -30.95
C ASP A 141 -23.82 2.04 -30.88
N GLU A 142 -22.88 1.58 -31.71
CA GLU A 142 -21.51 2.10 -31.72
C GLU A 142 -21.45 3.57 -32.13
N ALA A 143 -22.29 4.01 -33.06
CA ALA A 143 -22.30 5.39 -33.52
C ALA A 143 -22.81 6.34 -32.42
N ALA A 144 -23.87 5.93 -31.71
CA ALA A 144 -24.37 6.68 -30.56
C ALA A 144 -23.34 6.72 -29.41
N CYS A 145 -22.66 5.60 -29.15
CA CYS A 145 -21.61 5.52 -28.15
C CYS A 145 -20.45 6.47 -28.47
N GLN A 146 -19.92 6.43 -29.69
CA GLN A 146 -18.81 7.29 -30.09
C GLN A 146 -19.21 8.77 -30.03
N LYS A 147 -20.41 9.13 -30.50
CA LYS A 147 -20.92 10.49 -30.41
C LYS A 147 -20.98 11.01 -28.96
N ALA A 148 -21.40 10.17 -28.01
CA ALA A 148 -21.46 10.56 -26.61
C ALA A 148 -20.06 10.72 -25.98
N LEU A 149 -19.10 9.87 -26.38
CA LEU A 149 -17.70 9.96 -25.94
C LEU A 149 -17.01 11.20 -26.53
N ASP A 150 -17.28 11.54 -27.78
CA ASP A 150 -16.72 12.73 -28.43
C ASP A 150 -17.28 14.01 -27.79
N ALA A 151 -18.58 14.05 -27.47
CA ALA A 151 -19.17 15.17 -26.72
C ALA A 151 -18.52 15.36 -25.33
N LEU A 152 -18.12 14.27 -24.66
CA LEU A 152 -17.36 14.30 -23.40
C LEU A 152 -15.97 14.92 -23.61
N THR A 153 -15.25 14.52 -24.65
CA THR A 153 -13.95 15.08 -25.01
C THR A 153 -14.07 16.57 -25.35
N ASP A 154 -15.02 16.95 -26.21
CA ASP A 154 -15.24 18.34 -26.61
C ASP A 154 -15.56 19.25 -25.41
N ALA A 155 -16.41 18.77 -24.50
CA ALA A 155 -16.74 19.46 -23.26
C ALA A 155 -15.52 19.65 -22.34
N ALA A 156 -14.67 18.63 -22.24
CA ALA A 156 -13.45 18.67 -21.43
C ALA A 156 -12.41 19.65 -22.00
N GLU A 157 -12.25 19.70 -23.33
CA GLU A 157 -11.32 20.59 -24.03
C GLU A 157 -11.74 22.06 -23.94
N HIS A 158 -13.02 22.35 -24.16
CA HIS A 158 -13.53 23.72 -24.22
C HIS A 158 -14.05 24.23 -22.87
N ASN A 159 -14.00 23.41 -21.82
CA ASN A 159 -14.55 23.68 -20.50
C ASN A 159 -16.04 24.12 -20.57
N THR A 160 -16.84 23.37 -21.33
CA THR A 160 -18.26 23.65 -21.54
C THR A 160 -19.14 22.52 -21.02
N GLY A 161 -20.38 22.84 -20.62
CA GLY A 161 -21.34 21.84 -20.15
C GLY A 161 -21.00 21.22 -18.79
N ASN A 162 -21.59 20.06 -18.52
CA ASN A 162 -21.40 19.32 -17.26
C ASN A 162 -20.92 17.90 -17.58
N LEU A 163 -19.67 17.59 -17.18
CA LEU A 163 -19.05 16.29 -17.50
C LEU A 163 -19.80 15.09 -16.91
N LEU A 164 -20.43 15.26 -15.74
CA LEU A 164 -21.24 14.18 -15.14
C LEU A 164 -22.50 13.90 -15.97
N ALA A 165 -23.20 14.94 -16.43
CA ALA A 165 -24.37 14.78 -17.30
C ALA A 165 -23.99 14.05 -18.61
N LEU A 166 -22.88 14.43 -19.23
CA LEU A 166 -22.39 13.79 -20.45
C LEU A 166 -21.92 12.35 -20.20
N ALA A 167 -21.32 12.06 -19.03
CA ALA A 167 -20.97 10.70 -18.64
C ALA A 167 -22.20 9.82 -18.41
N VAL A 168 -23.30 10.37 -17.87
CA VAL A 168 -24.59 9.67 -17.76
C VAL A 168 -25.14 9.33 -19.15
N ASP A 169 -25.04 10.26 -20.10
CA ASP A 169 -25.46 10.03 -21.48
C ASP A 169 -24.61 8.94 -22.16
N ALA A 170 -23.29 8.99 -22.01
CA ALA A 170 -22.38 7.96 -22.50
C ALA A 170 -22.66 6.57 -21.88
N ALA A 171 -22.88 6.51 -20.57
CA ALA A 171 -23.23 5.26 -19.89
C ALA A 171 -24.58 4.69 -20.36
N ARG A 172 -25.55 5.56 -20.69
CA ARG A 172 -26.86 5.16 -21.23
C ARG A 172 -26.71 4.43 -22.57
N VAL A 173 -25.80 4.90 -23.42
CA VAL A 173 -25.46 4.26 -24.72
C VAL A 173 -24.37 3.18 -24.60
N ARG A 174 -24.12 2.69 -23.38
CA ARG A 174 -23.22 1.56 -23.09
C ARG A 174 -21.74 1.83 -23.40
N ALA A 175 -21.31 3.07 -23.23
CA ALA A 175 -19.89 3.35 -23.00
C ALA A 175 -19.44 2.69 -21.69
N THR A 176 -18.23 2.13 -21.72
CA THR A 176 -17.59 1.51 -20.56
C THR A 176 -16.91 2.57 -19.68
N VAL A 177 -16.63 2.21 -18.43
CA VAL A 177 -15.85 3.07 -17.51
C VAL A 177 -14.52 3.48 -18.15
N GLY A 178 -13.81 2.52 -18.76
CA GLY A 178 -12.53 2.78 -19.43
C GLY A 178 -12.65 3.75 -20.62
N GLU A 179 -13.70 3.63 -21.44
CA GLU A 179 -13.92 4.55 -22.57
C GLU A 179 -14.26 5.97 -22.09
N ILE A 180 -15.08 6.12 -21.05
CA ILE A 180 -15.41 7.42 -20.47
C ILE A 180 -14.17 8.07 -19.86
N SER A 181 -13.39 7.32 -19.07
CA SER A 181 -12.13 7.82 -18.52
C SER A 181 -11.13 8.21 -19.62
N TYR A 182 -11.02 7.40 -20.68
CA TYR A 182 -10.12 7.68 -21.79
C TYR A 182 -10.56 8.90 -22.62
N ALA A 183 -11.86 9.13 -22.78
CA ALA A 183 -12.38 10.34 -23.45
C ALA A 183 -11.95 11.62 -22.74
N LEU A 184 -11.91 11.61 -21.40
CA LEU A 184 -11.38 12.72 -20.60
C LEU A 184 -9.84 12.78 -20.62
N GLU A 185 -9.17 11.63 -20.67
CA GLU A 185 -7.70 11.53 -20.74
C GLU A 185 -7.11 12.15 -22.02
N LYS A 186 -7.90 12.25 -23.10
CA LYS A 186 -7.46 12.97 -24.32
C LYS A 186 -7.15 14.44 -24.05
N CYS A 187 -7.88 15.07 -23.12
CA CYS A 187 -7.72 16.48 -22.75
C CYS A 187 -6.92 16.64 -21.45
N TYR A 188 -7.07 15.70 -20.52
CA TYR A 188 -6.42 15.73 -19.20
C TYR A 188 -5.31 14.69 -19.12
N SER A 189 -4.17 15.05 -18.53
CA SER A 189 -3.08 14.08 -18.32
C SER A 189 -3.37 13.09 -17.18
N ARG A 190 -2.75 11.92 -17.21
CA ARG A 190 -2.67 11.03 -16.04
C ARG A 190 -1.69 11.61 -15.03
N HIS A 191 -2.15 11.81 -13.80
CA HIS A 191 -1.30 12.32 -12.73
C HIS A 191 -0.15 11.34 -12.46
N LYS A 192 1.09 11.86 -12.44
CA LYS A 192 2.28 11.14 -11.98
C LYS A 192 2.75 11.77 -10.67
N ALA A 193 2.69 10.98 -9.60
CA ALA A 193 3.16 11.43 -8.29
C ALA A 193 4.68 11.58 -8.30
N VAL A 194 5.20 12.67 -7.72
CA VAL A 194 6.63 12.79 -7.43
C VAL A 194 6.91 12.06 -6.12
N THR A 195 7.68 10.98 -6.19
CA THR A 195 8.07 10.23 -4.99
C THR A 195 9.08 11.05 -4.19
N ARG A 196 8.69 11.44 -2.97
CA ARG A 196 9.60 11.94 -1.94
C ARG A 196 9.71 10.89 -0.84
N SER A 197 10.91 10.75 -0.29
CA SER A 197 11.18 9.89 0.85
C SER A 197 11.63 10.72 2.03
N ILE A 198 11.22 10.30 3.21
CA ILE A 198 11.76 10.77 4.49
C ILE A 198 13.04 9.97 4.82
N SER A 199 13.92 10.52 5.65
CA SER A 199 15.14 9.85 6.12
C SER A 199 15.46 10.31 7.55
N GLY A 200 16.06 9.43 8.34
CA GLY A 200 16.50 9.68 9.71
C GLY A 200 15.40 9.57 10.77
N VAL A 201 14.13 9.48 10.38
CA VAL A 201 13.00 9.44 11.32
C VAL A 201 12.94 8.10 12.05
N TYR A 202 13.13 6.99 11.33
CA TYR A 202 13.09 5.67 11.94
C TYR A 202 14.35 5.41 12.77
N GLY A 203 15.52 5.66 12.19
CA GLY A 203 16.81 5.42 12.84
C GLY A 203 17.05 6.27 14.09
N SER A 204 16.57 7.52 14.12
CA SER A 204 16.69 8.36 15.33
C SER A 204 15.93 7.80 16.54
N ALA A 205 14.82 7.08 16.31
CA ALA A 205 14.09 6.41 17.38
C ALA A 205 14.84 5.22 17.99
N PHE A 206 15.86 4.68 17.31
CA PHE A 206 16.75 3.61 17.78
C PHE A 206 18.11 4.13 18.27
N ALA A 207 18.24 5.43 18.57
CA ALA A 207 19.47 5.98 19.11
C ALA A 207 19.87 5.28 20.42
N GLY A 208 21.08 4.68 20.44
CA GLY A 208 21.60 3.94 21.59
C GLY A 208 21.17 2.47 21.67
N ASP A 209 20.38 1.97 20.70
CA ASP A 209 19.99 0.56 20.64
C ASP A 209 21.15 -0.31 20.11
N GLU A 210 21.58 -1.29 20.90
CA GLU A 210 22.70 -2.18 20.57
C GLU A 210 22.39 -3.09 19.37
N GLY A 211 21.15 -3.56 19.25
CA GLY A 211 20.71 -4.41 18.14
C GLY A 211 20.73 -3.65 16.82
N PHE A 212 20.23 -2.41 16.81
CA PHE A 212 20.26 -1.53 15.65
C PHE A 212 21.69 -1.13 15.27
N ALA A 213 22.55 -0.84 16.26
CA ALA A 213 23.97 -0.58 16.03
C ALA A 213 24.68 -1.79 15.39
N LYS A 214 24.37 -3.01 15.85
CA LYS A 214 24.90 -4.25 15.28
C LYS A 214 24.50 -4.43 13.82
N ILE A 215 23.22 -4.26 13.48
CA ILE A 215 22.75 -4.42 12.09
C ILE A 215 23.42 -3.41 11.16
N ARG A 216 23.59 -2.15 11.59
CA ARG A 216 24.36 -1.17 10.81
C ARG A 216 25.80 -1.62 10.57
N SER A 217 26.46 -2.17 11.60
CA SER A 217 27.80 -2.75 11.45
C SER A 217 27.83 -3.95 10.49
N ASP A 218 26.78 -4.77 10.48
CA ASP A 218 26.67 -5.92 9.58
C ASP A 218 26.49 -5.48 8.11
N VAL A 219 25.74 -4.39 7.87
CA VAL A 219 25.63 -3.73 6.56
C VAL A 219 26.96 -3.16 6.11
N ASP A 220 27.69 -2.49 7.00
CA ASP A 220 29.03 -1.95 6.69
C ASP A 220 30.03 -3.06 6.36
N ALA A 221 29.93 -4.20 7.05
CA ALA A 221 30.73 -5.40 6.75
C ALA A 221 30.39 -5.96 5.37
N PHE A 222 29.10 -6.11 5.05
CA PHE A 222 28.65 -6.51 3.71
C PHE A 222 29.19 -5.57 2.63
N ALA A 223 29.15 -4.25 2.87
CA ALA A 223 29.65 -3.27 1.93
C ALA A 223 31.16 -3.38 1.66
N LYS A 224 31.94 -3.73 2.69
CA LYS A 224 33.38 -4.01 2.54
C LYS A 224 33.66 -5.31 1.81
N GLU A 225 32.85 -6.35 2.07
CA GLU A 225 32.97 -7.67 1.44
C GLU A 225 32.61 -7.63 -0.05
N GLN A 226 31.51 -6.96 -0.41
CA GLN A 226 30.94 -6.93 -1.76
C GLN A 226 31.35 -5.69 -2.57
N GLY A 227 32.10 -4.75 -1.97
CA GLY A 227 32.55 -3.50 -2.60
C GLY A 227 31.46 -2.44 -2.78
N ARG A 228 30.22 -2.70 -2.35
CA ARG A 228 29.09 -1.78 -2.41
C ARG A 228 28.04 -2.12 -1.35
N ARG A 229 27.22 -1.14 -0.96
CA ARG A 229 26.11 -1.35 -0.02
C ARG A 229 25.07 -2.32 -0.59
N PRO A 230 24.35 -3.06 0.29
CA PRO A 230 23.20 -3.84 -0.16
C PRO A 230 22.15 -2.89 -0.73
N ARG A 231 21.69 -3.20 -1.94
CA ARG A 231 20.79 -2.34 -2.73
C ARG A 231 19.45 -3.02 -2.93
N MET A 232 18.38 -2.32 -2.58
CA MET A 232 17.00 -2.82 -2.63
C MET A 232 16.13 -1.92 -3.50
N LEU A 233 15.35 -2.52 -4.40
CA LEU A 233 14.24 -1.85 -5.08
C LEU A 233 12.91 -2.25 -4.42
N VAL A 234 12.23 -1.30 -3.79
CA VAL A 234 10.87 -1.52 -3.26
C VAL A 234 9.85 -1.22 -4.36
N VAL A 235 9.07 -2.21 -4.79
CA VAL A 235 8.15 -2.08 -5.93
C VAL A 235 6.68 -2.21 -5.53
N LYS A 236 5.84 -1.46 -6.26
CA LYS A 236 4.37 -1.53 -6.25
C LYS A 236 3.90 -1.91 -7.65
N MET A 237 3.45 -3.17 -7.79
CA MET A 237 3.01 -3.69 -9.08
C MET A 237 1.48 -3.72 -9.20
N GLY A 238 0.98 -3.53 -10.43
CA GLY A 238 -0.45 -3.47 -10.68
C GLY A 238 -1.10 -2.22 -10.08
N GLN A 239 -2.43 -2.19 -9.93
CA GLN A 239 -3.15 -0.99 -9.47
C GLN A 239 -3.12 -0.78 -7.94
N ASP A 240 -2.20 -1.43 -7.23
CA ASP A 240 -2.10 -1.35 -5.78
C ASP A 240 -1.49 -0.02 -5.32
N GLY A 241 -2.33 0.85 -4.75
CA GLY A 241 -1.96 2.16 -4.23
C GLY A 241 -1.47 2.17 -2.76
N HIS A 242 -1.44 1.03 -2.07
CA HIS A 242 -1.00 0.99 -0.68
C HIS A 242 0.51 1.20 -0.57
N ASP A 243 0.97 2.35 -0.07
CA ASP A 243 2.39 2.68 -0.03
C ASP A 243 2.96 2.88 1.38
N ARG A 244 2.13 2.89 2.44
CA ARG A 244 2.61 3.04 3.83
C ARG A 244 3.71 2.04 4.16
N GLY A 245 3.44 0.75 4.00
CA GLY A 245 4.41 -0.32 4.31
C GLY A 245 5.68 -0.21 3.47
N ALA A 246 5.52 0.00 2.16
CA ALA A 246 6.64 0.19 1.23
C ALA A 246 7.54 1.36 1.64
N LYS A 247 6.95 2.50 2.02
CA LYS A 247 7.68 3.71 2.41
C LYS A 247 8.34 3.61 3.78
N VAL A 248 7.66 3.01 4.76
CA VAL A 248 8.27 2.76 6.07
C VAL A 248 9.44 1.78 5.97
N ILE A 249 9.30 0.72 5.16
CA ILE A 249 10.42 -0.17 4.85
C ILE A 249 11.55 0.60 4.17
N ALA A 250 11.24 1.41 3.16
CA ALA A 250 12.27 2.13 2.42
C ALA A 250 13.08 3.09 3.30
N THR A 251 12.40 3.90 4.12
CA THR A 251 13.09 4.84 5.02
C THR A 251 13.87 4.12 6.12
N ALA A 252 13.31 3.05 6.70
CA ALA A 252 13.98 2.31 7.76
C ALA A 252 15.20 1.53 7.25
N PHE A 253 15.13 0.90 6.07
CA PHE A 253 16.27 0.24 5.45
C PHE A 253 17.36 1.24 5.05
N ALA A 254 16.99 2.42 4.55
CA ALA A 254 17.94 3.50 4.30
C ALA A 254 18.63 3.97 5.59
N ASP A 255 17.88 4.11 6.70
CA ASP A 255 18.43 4.47 8.02
C ASP A 255 19.33 3.36 8.61
N ILE A 256 19.12 2.10 8.22
CA ILE A 256 19.99 0.96 8.54
C ILE A 256 21.27 0.94 7.68
N GLY A 257 21.27 1.61 6.52
CA GLY A 257 22.44 1.75 5.65
C GLY A 257 22.35 1.05 4.29
N PHE A 258 21.18 0.53 3.91
CA PHE A 258 20.93 0.04 2.56
C PHE A 258 20.84 1.21 1.57
N ASP A 259 21.23 0.95 0.31
CA ASP A 259 20.85 1.83 -0.80
C ASP A 259 19.45 1.41 -1.27
N VAL A 260 18.45 2.29 -1.08
CA VAL A 260 17.05 1.95 -1.36
C VAL A 260 16.50 2.79 -2.49
N ASP A 261 16.04 2.12 -3.54
CA ASP A 261 15.25 2.70 -4.61
C ASP A 261 13.76 2.42 -4.36
N ILE A 262 12.91 3.42 -4.59
CA ILE A 262 11.46 3.27 -4.51
C ILE A 262 10.89 3.33 -5.92
N GLY A 263 10.32 2.21 -6.39
CA GLY A 263 9.62 2.15 -7.66
C GLY A 263 8.37 3.05 -7.66
N PRO A 264 8.00 3.64 -8.81
CA PRO A 264 6.74 4.39 -8.93
C PRO A 264 5.54 3.46 -8.69
N LEU A 265 4.41 4.07 -8.33
CA LEU A 265 3.14 3.34 -8.30
C LEU A 265 2.75 2.85 -9.69
N PHE A 266 2.02 1.74 -9.72
CA PHE A 266 1.36 1.22 -10.91
C PHE A 266 2.25 0.60 -11.98
N GLN A 267 3.45 0.15 -11.60
CA GLN A 267 4.33 -0.57 -12.52
C GLN A 267 3.73 -1.91 -12.93
N THR A 268 3.96 -2.28 -14.18
CA THR A 268 3.88 -3.67 -14.62
C THR A 268 5.08 -4.47 -14.10
N PRO A 269 4.97 -5.81 -14.03
CA PRO A 269 6.12 -6.65 -13.68
C PRO A 269 7.33 -6.45 -14.61
N ALA A 270 7.09 -6.19 -15.90
CA ALA A 270 8.16 -5.92 -16.87
C ALA A 270 8.88 -4.59 -16.59
N GLU A 271 8.14 -3.52 -16.29
CA GLU A 271 8.75 -2.22 -15.93
C GLU A 271 9.55 -2.31 -14.61
N ALA A 272 9.04 -3.06 -13.63
CA ALA A 272 9.74 -3.30 -12.37
C ALA A 272 11.01 -4.13 -12.57
N ALA A 273 10.97 -5.18 -13.41
CA ALA A 273 12.14 -6.00 -13.74
C ALA A 273 13.22 -5.17 -14.45
N ARG A 274 12.84 -4.36 -15.44
CA ARG A 274 13.76 -3.47 -16.14
C ARG A 274 14.43 -2.49 -15.19
N GLN A 275 13.65 -1.83 -14.33
CA GLN A 275 14.20 -0.90 -13.34
C GLN A 275 15.17 -1.60 -12.38
N ALA A 276 14.86 -2.82 -11.96
CA ALA A 276 15.74 -3.60 -11.09
C ALA A 276 17.08 -3.93 -11.77
N ALA A 277 17.03 -4.34 -13.05
CA ALA A 277 18.21 -4.65 -13.85
C ALA A 277 19.06 -3.39 -14.12
N GLU A 278 18.44 -2.29 -14.54
CA GLU A 278 19.11 -1.02 -14.81
C GLU A 278 19.81 -0.44 -13.57
N ASN A 279 19.23 -0.66 -12.38
CA ASN A 279 19.79 -0.19 -11.11
C ASN A 279 20.79 -1.15 -10.48
N ASP A 280 21.00 -2.36 -11.04
CA ASP A 280 21.83 -3.42 -10.48
C ASP A 280 21.51 -3.66 -8.98
N VAL A 281 20.23 -3.88 -8.68
CA VAL A 281 19.81 -4.13 -7.28
C VAL A 281 20.09 -5.56 -6.87
N HIS A 282 20.43 -5.77 -5.59
CA HIS A 282 20.61 -7.12 -5.05
C HIS A 282 19.26 -7.81 -4.81
N VAL A 283 18.23 -7.02 -4.48
CA VAL A 283 16.90 -7.52 -4.13
C VAL A 283 15.80 -6.60 -4.64
N VAL A 284 14.72 -7.20 -5.14
CA VAL A 284 13.43 -6.56 -5.37
C VAL A 284 12.49 -6.95 -4.25
N GLY A 285 12.06 -5.96 -3.46
CA GLY A 285 11.02 -6.10 -2.45
C GLY A 285 9.65 -5.76 -3.00
N VAL A 286 8.83 -6.77 -3.27
CA VAL A 286 7.45 -6.58 -3.72
C VAL A 286 6.56 -6.29 -2.51
N SER A 287 6.01 -5.08 -2.43
CA SER A 287 5.01 -4.73 -1.41
C SER A 287 3.60 -4.92 -2.00
N SER A 288 2.89 -5.99 -1.60
CA SER A 288 1.58 -6.35 -2.14
C SER A 288 0.51 -6.37 -1.05
N GLN A 289 -0.56 -5.60 -1.23
CA GLN A 289 -1.70 -5.50 -0.31
C GLN A 289 -3.04 -5.60 -1.06
N ALA A 290 -3.02 -5.84 -2.36
CA ALA A 290 -4.21 -5.92 -3.22
C ALA A 290 -4.43 -7.33 -3.83
N ALA A 291 -3.93 -8.38 -3.18
CA ALA A 291 -4.09 -9.79 -3.59
C ALA A 291 -3.63 -10.15 -5.01
N GLY A 292 -2.74 -9.33 -5.60
CA GLY A 292 -2.17 -9.56 -6.94
C GLY A 292 -0.95 -10.49 -6.94
N HIS A 293 -0.43 -10.87 -5.78
CA HIS A 293 0.86 -11.55 -5.61
C HIS A 293 0.96 -12.88 -6.37
N LYS A 294 -0.12 -13.67 -6.42
CA LYS A 294 -0.14 -14.97 -7.11
C LYS A 294 0.06 -14.86 -8.63
N THR A 295 -0.21 -13.70 -9.21
CA THR A 295 -0.09 -13.46 -10.65
C THR A 295 1.14 -12.60 -10.96
N LEU A 296 1.28 -11.47 -10.25
CA LEU A 296 2.28 -10.46 -10.58
C LEU A 296 3.69 -10.87 -10.15
N VAL A 297 3.86 -11.61 -9.05
CA VAL A 297 5.18 -12.02 -8.58
C VAL A 297 5.82 -13.07 -9.49
N PRO A 298 5.12 -14.15 -9.92
CA PRO A 298 5.67 -15.05 -10.93
C PRO A 298 6.02 -14.35 -12.25
N GLN A 299 5.19 -13.38 -12.68
CA GLN A 299 5.48 -12.57 -13.87
C GLN A 299 6.72 -11.70 -13.70
N LEU A 300 6.95 -11.12 -12.51
CA LEU A 300 8.15 -10.35 -12.22
C LEU A 300 9.40 -11.22 -12.28
N ILE A 301 9.35 -12.40 -11.66
CA ILE A 301 10.48 -13.35 -11.66
C ILE A 301 10.80 -13.80 -13.09
N GLN A 302 9.78 -14.05 -13.92
CA GLN A 302 10.00 -14.36 -15.32
C GLN A 302 10.58 -13.15 -16.08
N ALA A 303 10.04 -11.95 -15.89
CA ALA A 303 10.54 -10.74 -16.53
C ALA A 303 12.00 -10.41 -16.14
N LEU A 304 12.40 -10.67 -14.90
CA LEU A 304 13.80 -10.55 -14.46
C LEU A 304 14.71 -11.52 -15.23
N LYS A 305 14.28 -12.77 -15.45
CA LYS A 305 15.03 -13.73 -16.28
C LYS A 305 15.11 -13.27 -17.74
N ASP A 306 14.03 -12.73 -18.28
CA ASP A 306 13.96 -12.26 -19.66
C ASP A 306 14.85 -11.02 -19.89
N GLU A 307 15.01 -10.16 -18.88
CA GLU A 307 15.94 -9.01 -18.86
C GLU A 307 17.40 -9.43 -18.54
N GLY A 308 17.66 -10.73 -18.32
CA GLY A 308 19.00 -11.25 -18.02
C GLY A 308 19.48 -11.02 -16.59
N ALA A 309 18.58 -10.66 -15.68
CA ALA A 309 18.83 -10.32 -14.27
C ALA A 309 18.19 -11.34 -13.31
N GLY A 310 18.24 -12.64 -13.66
CA GLY A 310 17.60 -13.72 -12.90
C GLY A 310 18.27 -14.02 -11.55
N GLU A 311 19.48 -13.51 -11.34
CA GLU A 311 20.23 -13.56 -10.09
C GLU A 311 19.68 -12.60 -9.03
N ILE A 312 18.93 -11.56 -9.41
CA ILE A 312 18.31 -10.63 -8.47
C ILE A 312 17.32 -11.38 -7.58
N MET A 313 17.43 -11.18 -6.26
CA MET A 313 16.55 -11.82 -5.31
C MET A 313 15.17 -11.17 -5.29
N VAL A 314 14.11 -11.96 -5.22
CA VAL A 314 12.74 -11.45 -5.04
C VAL A 314 12.24 -11.83 -3.65
N ILE A 315 11.80 -10.84 -2.89
CA ILE A 315 11.08 -11.02 -1.62
C ILE A 315 9.69 -10.40 -1.74
N CYS A 316 8.75 -10.89 -0.94
CA CYS A 316 7.39 -10.36 -0.90
C CYS A 316 7.06 -9.87 0.51
N GLY A 317 6.27 -8.81 0.62
CA GLY A 317 5.68 -8.42 1.89
C GLY A 317 4.34 -7.72 1.71
N GLY A 318 3.60 -7.58 2.81
CA GLY A 318 2.27 -7.01 2.83
C GLY A 318 1.20 -8.03 3.24
N VAL A 319 -0.01 -7.89 2.70
CA VAL A 319 -1.15 -8.75 3.05
C VAL A 319 -1.13 -9.98 2.14
N ILE A 320 -0.41 -11.01 2.58
CA ILE A 320 -0.26 -12.28 1.87
C ILE A 320 -0.75 -13.38 2.83
N PRO A 321 -1.80 -14.12 2.48
CA PRO A 321 -2.28 -15.22 3.31
C PRO A 321 -1.22 -16.34 3.44
N PRO A 322 -1.04 -16.95 4.63
CA PRO A 322 -0.04 -17.99 4.85
C PRO A 322 -0.10 -19.17 3.85
N GLN A 323 -1.31 -19.56 3.41
CA GLN A 323 -1.49 -20.63 2.44
C GLN A 323 -0.88 -20.34 1.05
N ASP A 324 -0.64 -19.08 0.71
CA ASP A 324 0.00 -18.71 -0.56
C ASP A 324 1.54 -18.74 -0.48
N TYR A 325 2.12 -18.84 0.73
CA TYR A 325 3.57 -18.75 0.92
C TYR A 325 4.32 -19.86 0.19
N ALA A 326 3.83 -21.10 0.26
CA ALA A 326 4.44 -22.23 -0.41
C ALA A 326 4.46 -22.04 -1.93
N GLY A 327 3.38 -21.51 -2.50
CA GLY A 327 3.29 -21.20 -3.93
C GLY A 327 4.25 -20.09 -4.37
N LEU A 328 4.39 -19.04 -3.55
CA LEU A 328 5.35 -17.96 -3.81
C LEU A 328 6.80 -18.45 -3.74
N ARG A 329 7.14 -19.28 -2.75
CA ARG A 329 8.48 -19.89 -2.63
C ARG A 329 8.78 -20.79 -3.82
N ALA A 330 7.82 -21.62 -4.24
CA ALA A 330 7.95 -22.46 -5.44
C ALA A 330 8.13 -21.64 -6.72
N ALA A 331 7.57 -20.44 -6.80
CA ALA A 331 7.76 -19.52 -7.92
C ALA A 331 9.15 -18.83 -7.92
N GLY A 332 9.92 -18.90 -6.82
CA GLY A 332 11.26 -18.33 -6.71
C GLY A 332 11.39 -17.17 -5.71
N VAL A 333 10.39 -16.94 -4.86
CA VAL A 333 10.47 -15.92 -3.79
C VAL A 333 11.34 -16.44 -2.64
N ALA A 334 12.35 -15.66 -2.24
CA ALA A 334 13.29 -16.02 -1.19
C ALA A 334 12.68 -15.93 0.22
N ALA A 335 11.91 -14.87 0.49
CA ALA A 335 11.28 -14.64 1.79
C ALA A 335 9.92 -13.92 1.64
N VAL A 336 9.03 -14.15 2.60
CA VAL A 336 7.71 -13.52 2.68
C VAL A 336 7.52 -12.86 4.06
N TYR A 337 7.27 -11.56 4.06
CA TYR A 337 7.13 -10.71 5.25
C TYR A 337 5.68 -10.23 5.42
N GLY A 338 4.94 -10.90 6.29
CA GLY A 338 3.53 -10.59 6.57
C GLY A 338 3.31 -9.35 7.44
N PRO A 339 2.06 -9.03 7.80
CA PRO A 339 1.75 -7.99 8.77
C PRO A 339 2.43 -8.26 10.13
N GLY A 340 2.96 -7.21 10.77
CA GLY A 340 3.63 -7.33 12.07
C GLY A 340 5.12 -7.70 12.01
N THR A 341 5.70 -7.85 10.81
CA THR A 341 7.15 -8.00 10.66
C THR A 341 7.92 -6.85 11.32
N ASN A 342 8.86 -7.18 12.20
CA ASN A 342 9.82 -6.25 12.79
C ASN A 342 10.93 -5.93 11.78
N ILE A 343 11.17 -4.64 11.52
CA ILE A 343 12.05 -4.21 10.44
C ILE A 343 13.53 -4.58 10.66
N PRO A 344 14.14 -4.31 11.84
CA PRO A 344 15.49 -4.77 12.16
C PRO A 344 15.70 -6.27 11.95
N VAL A 345 14.73 -7.10 12.36
CA VAL A 345 14.79 -8.55 12.18
C VAL A 345 14.76 -8.92 10.69
N ALA A 346 13.85 -8.32 9.91
CA ALA A 346 13.77 -8.56 8.47
C ALA A 346 15.04 -8.11 7.73
N ALA A 347 15.66 -7.00 8.15
CA ALA A 347 16.92 -6.53 7.57
C ALA A 347 18.07 -7.51 7.83
N ALA A 348 18.16 -8.05 9.05
CA ALA A 348 19.17 -9.05 9.40
C ALA A 348 19.01 -10.36 8.61
N GLU A 349 17.78 -10.88 8.50
CA GLU A 349 17.47 -12.06 7.68
C GLU A 349 17.83 -11.81 6.20
N MET A 350 17.49 -10.63 5.69
CA MET A 350 17.78 -10.27 4.30
C MET A 350 19.28 -10.23 4.00
N LEU A 351 20.09 -9.66 4.89
CA LEU A 351 21.55 -9.68 4.75
C LEU A 351 22.11 -11.11 4.74
N GLN A 352 21.57 -11.98 5.58
CA GLN A 352 21.96 -13.38 5.60
C GLN A 352 21.62 -14.07 4.27
N LEU A 353 20.40 -13.90 3.76
CA LEU A 353 19.97 -14.46 2.48
C LEU A 353 20.83 -13.96 1.30
N MET A 354 21.20 -12.67 1.31
CA MET A 354 22.10 -12.11 0.30
C MET A 354 23.50 -12.75 0.36
N ARG A 355 24.05 -12.96 1.56
CA ARG A 355 25.36 -13.63 1.73
C ARG A 355 25.33 -15.08 1.29
N GLU A 356 24.29 -15.83 1.64
CA GLU A 356 24.12 -17.24 1.26
C GLU A 356 24.03 -17.42 -0.27
N ARG A 357 23.47 -16.44 -0.98
CA ARG A 357 23.37 -16.46 -2.44
C ARG A 357 24.65 -16.02 -3.16
N ALA A 358 25.50 -15.25 -2.49
CA ALA A 358 26.79 -14.79 -3.02
C ALA A 358 27.94 -15.80 -2.81
N ALA A 359 27.76 -16.76 -1.90
CA ALA A 359 28.71 -17.83 -1.57
C ALA A 359 28.64 -19.00 -2.56
#